data_AF-A0A7S0L4I8-F1
#
_entry.id   AF-A0A7S0L4I8-F1
#
_cell.length_a   1.000
_cell.length_b   1.000
_cell.length_c   1.000
_cell.angle_alpha   90.00
_cell.angle_beta   90.00
_cell.angle_gamma   90.00
#
_symmetry.space_group_name_H-M   'P 1'
#
loop_
_entity.id
_entity.type
_entity.pdbx_description
1 polymer ?
#
loop_
_entity_poly.entity_id
_entity_poly.type
_entity_poly.pdbx_seq_one_letter_code
_entity_poly.pdbx_strand_id
1 'polypeptide(L)'
;VGAPSLESRQDAVGSAGASEPPLLVFYGAMGRHNFGDILMGHVLSKLVEQHCNYSRSQFRFADVIGQDMRVYGGEDVIDIGSIANYDAAVVDIIAVGGQIIPCSFSGAAKMILKGATPELARSALERAQAGLPKSFRETATVYVPERSWFRRVGAIIVNAAGGCSVRSQS
;
A
#
# COMPACT_ATOMS: atom_id res chain seq x y z
N VAL A 1 36.88 3.58 -50.37
CA VAL A 1 35.57 3.62 -49.67
C VAL A 1 35.45 2.29 -48.92
N GLY A 2 35.98 2.11 -47.70
CA GLY A 2 35.67 2.82 -46.46
C GLY A 2 34.67 1.97 -45.66
N ALA A 3 35.13 0.97 -44.91
CA ALA A 3 34.32 0.26 -43.90
C ALA A 3 34.16 1.13 -42.63
N PRO A 4 33.11 0.94 -41.81
CA PRO A 4 33.23 0.04 -40.65
C PRO A 4 31.92 -0.73 -40.30
N SER A 5 31.96 -2.04 -40.05
CA SER A 5 31.98 -2.71 -38.72
C SER A 5 31.05 -2.11 -37.65
N LEU A 6 29.96 -2.85 -37.34
CA LEU A 6 29.06 -2.61 -36.21
C LEU A 6 29.69 -3.18 -34.92
N GLU A 7 30.63 -2.44 -34.36
CA GLU A 7 30.96 -2.54 -32.93
C GLU A 7 30.65 -1.21 -32.24
N SER A 8 30.27 -1.34 -30.97
CA SER A 8 30.21 -0.32 -29.91
C SER A 8 29.32 0.93 -30.11
N ARG A 9 28.08 0.82 -29.60
CA ARG A 9 27.44 1.91 -28.86
C ARG A 9 27.25 1.51 -27.41
N GLN A 10 28.35 1.49 -26.67
CA GLN A 10 28.31 1.79 -25.24
C GLN A 10 28.15 3.31 -25.13
N ASP A 11 26.92 3.77 -25.27
CA ASP A 11 26.58 5.15 -24.95
C ASP A 11 26.35 5.22 -23.44
N ALA A 12 27.33 5.87 -22.79
CA ALA A 12 27.37 6.36 -21.43
C ALA A 12 25.99 6.62 -20.81
N VAL A 13 25.49 5.66 -20.03
CA VAL A 13 24.61 5.99 -18.91
C VAL A 13 25.52 6.55 -17.83
N GLY A 14 25.61 7.88 -17.79
CA GLY A 14 26.18 8.57 -16.64
C GLY A 14 25.53 8.01 -15.38
N SER A 15 26.35 7.57 -14.43
CA SER A 15 25.87 7.12 -13.12
C SER A 15 25.30 8.33 -12.37
N ALA A 16 24.07 8.69 -12.69
CA ALA A 16 23.18 9.29 -11.72
C ALA A 16 23.21 8.33 -10.53
N GLY A 17 23.84 8.75 -9.43
CA GLY A 17 24.05 7.90 -8.25
C GLY A 17 22.76 7.15 -7.96
N ALA A 18 22.81 5.82 -8.01
CA ALA A 18 21.62 4.99 -7.94
C ALA A 18 20.91 5.31 -6.62
N SER A 19 19.86 6.12 -6.70
CA SER A 19 18.92 6.30 -5.60
C SER A 19 18.47 4.91 -5.20
N GLU A 20 18.49 4.60 -3.91
CA GLU A 20 17.91 3.35 -3.43
C GLU A 20 16.49 3.21 -4.01
N PRO A 21 16.12 2.01 -4.49
CA PRO A 21 14.79 1.79 -5.05
C PRO A 21 13.73 2.13 -3.99
N PRO A 22 12.60 2.74 -4.39
CA PRO A 22 11.55 3.10 -3.46
C PRO A 22 11.02 1.86 -2.72
N LEU A 23 10.53 2.06 -1.49
CA LEU A 23 9.76 1.06 -0.78
C LEU A 23 8.37 0.99 -1.42
N LEU A 24 8.02 -0.17 -1.96
CA LEU A 24 6.68 -0.38 -2.50
C LEU A 24 5.72 -0.86 -1.40
N VAL A 25 4.56 -0.22 -1.30
CA VAL A 25 3.54 -0.54 -0.30
C VAL A 25 2.24 -0.92 -0.99
N PHE A 26 1.79 -2.14 -0.76
CA PHE A 26 0.43 -2.53 -1.08
C PHE A 26 -0.46 -2.06 0.06
N TYR A 27 -1.25 -1.03 -0.19
CA TYR A 27 -2.12 -0.43 0.82
C TYR A 27 -3.57 -0.83 0.56
N GLY A 28 -4.22 -1.49 1.49
CA GLY A 28 -5.53 -2.03 1.18
C GLY A 28 -6.15 -2.76 2.34
N ALA A 29 -7.38 -3.20 2.16
CA ALA A 29 -8.17 -3.82 3.21
C ALA A 29 -7.77 -5.29 3.50
N MET A 30 -6.46 -5.58 3.42
CA MET A 30 -5.83 -6.89 3.53
C MET A 30 -5.70 -7.36 4.97
N GLY A 31 -5.81 -6.46 5.95
CA GLY A 31 -5.93 -6.77 7.37
C GLY A 31 -7.31 -7.31 7.77
N ARG A 32 -8.23 -7.46 6.80
CA ARG A 32 -9.53 -8.12 6.97
C ARG A 32 -9.41 -9.59 6.59
N HIS A 33 -10.11 -10.49 7.30
CA HIS A 33 -10.16 -11.92 7.00
C HIS A 33 -11.01 -12.28 5.76
N ASN A 34 -11.31 -11.32 4.89
CA ASN A 34 -12.06 -11.57 3.67
C ASN A 34 -11.13 -12.20 2.62
N PHE A 35 -11.54 -13.35 2.08
CA PHE A 35 -10.76 -14.11 1.10
C PHE A 35 -10.37 -13.26 -0.13
N GLY A 36 -11.27 -12.42 -0.63
CA GLY A 36 -11.01 -11.59 -1.80
C GLY A 36 -9.90 -10.57 -1.57
N ASP A 37 -9.86 -9.94 -0.40
CA ASP A 37 -8.81 -8.96 -0.07
C ASP A 37 -7.45 -9.63 0.12
N ILE A 38 -7.41 -10.79 0.79
CA ILE A 38 -6.20 -11.60 0.95
C ILE A 38 -5.67 -12.06 -0.42
N LEU A 39 -6.55 -12.59 -1.28
CA LEU A 39 -6.19 -13.07 -2.61
C LEU A 39 -5.64 -11.94 -3.49
N MET A 40 -6.25 -10.75 -3.45
CA MET A 40 -5.75 -9.60 -4.22
C MET A 40 -4.34 -9.20 -3.81
N GLY A 41 -4.04 -9.15 -2.51
CA GLY A 41 -2.70 -8.89 -2.01
C GLY A 41 -1.68 -9.91 -2.53
N HIS A 42 -2.05 -11.20 -2.50
CA HIS A 42 -1.20 -12.28 -2.99
C HIS A 42 -0.96 -12.23 -4.50
N VAL A 43 -2.00 -11.99 -5.29
CA VAL A 43 -1.89 -11.87 -6.76
C VAL A 43 -0.98 -10.70 -7.13
N LEU A 44 -1.18 -9.54 -6.51
CA LEU A 44 -0.35 -8.37 -6.81
C LEU A 44 1.12 -8.59 -6.43
N SER A 45 1.38 -9.21 -5.28
CA SER A 45 2.77 -9.48 -4.87
C SER A 45 3.48 -10.40 -5.85
N LYS A 46 2.81 -11.44 -6.34
CA LYS A 46 3.36 -12.33 -7.36
C LYS A 46 3.62 -11.62 -8.68
N LEU A 47 2.69 -10.78 -9.13
CA LEU A 47 2.87 -9.99 -10.36
C LEU A 47 4.05 -9.03 -10.24
N VAL A 48 4.20 -8.36 -9.10
CA VAL A 48 5.30 -7.44 -8.84
C VAL A 48 6.65 -8.16 -8.79
N GLU A 49 6.72 -9.31 -8.10
CA GLU A 49 7.92 -10.16 -8.06
C GLU A 49 8.33 -10.65 -9.44
N GLN A 50 7.36 -11.03 -10.28
CA GLN A 50 7.62 -11.63 -11.60
C GLN A 50 7.86 -10.62 -12.72
N HIS A 51 7.24 -9.44 -12.64
CA HIS A 51 7.18 -8.51 -13.79
C HIS A 51 7.72 -7.10 -13.49
N CYS A 52 7.91 -6.73 -12.22
CA CYS A 52 8.29 -5.36 -11.87
C CYS A 52 9.71 -5.23 -11.25
N ASN A 53 10.50 -6.32 -11.24
CA ASN A 53 11.87 -6.34 -10.69
C ASN A 53 11.97 -5.91 -9.21
N TYR A 54 10.94 -6.22 -8.41
CA TYR A 54 10.97 -6.06 -6.97
C TYR A 54 11.21 -7.42 -6.30
N SER A 55 12.11 -7.48 -5.33
CA SER A 55 12.23 -8.62 -4.43
C SER A 55 11.27 -8.51 -3.25
N ARG A 56 10.94 -9.63 -2.61
CA ARG A 56 10.01 -9.69 -1.46
C ARG A 56 10.36 -8.71 -0.33
N SER A 57 11.64 -8.45 -0.10
CA SER A 57 12.14 -7.54 0.95
C SER A 57 11.92 -6.06 0.61
N GLN A 58 11.64 -5.72 -0.65
CA GLN A 58 11.46 -4.35 -1.13
C GLN A 58 9.99 -3.90 -1.13
N PHE A 59 9.06 -4.74 -0.67
CA PHE A 59 7.68 -4.31 -0.48
C PHE A 59 7.06 -4.77 0.84
N ARG A 60 6.02 -4.03 1.25
CA ARG A 60 5.24 -4.29 2.48
C ARG A 60 3.75 -4.28 2.17
N PHE A 61 3.00 -4.98 3.01
CA PHE A 61 1.55 -4.97 3.01
C PHE A 61 1.10 -4.06 4.14
N ALA A 62 0.22 -3.11 3.85
CA ALA A 62 -0.30 -2.18 4.83
C ALA A 62 -1.83 -2.07 4.76
N ASP A 63 -2.44 -1.82 5.90
CA ASP A 63 -3.85 -1.50 6.06
C ASP A 63 -3.97 -0.29 7.01
N VAL A 64 -5.18 0.20 7.22
CA VAL A 64 -5.52 1.22 8.21
C VAL A 64 -4.98 0.83 9.59
N ILE A 65 -5.12 -0.44 9.96
CA ILE A 65 -4.65 -1.00 11.23
C ILE A 65 -3.89 -2.29 10.91
N GLY A 66 -2.69 -2.43 11.47
CA GLY A 66 -1.87 -3.62 11.27
C GLY A 66 -2.47 -4.87 11.93
N GLN A 67 -2.33 -6.00 11.25
CA GLN A 67 -2.77 -7.33 11.66
C GLN A 67 -1.84 -8.40 11.10
N ASP A 68 -1.53 -9.40 11.92
CA ASP A 68 -0.87 -10.61 11.43
C ASP A 68 -1.91 -11.52 10.76
N MET A 69 -1.96 -11.48 9.43
CA MET A 69 -2.95 -12.23 8.64
C MET A 69 -2.42 -13.60 8.19
N ARG A 70 -1.20 -13.98 8.58
CA ARG A 70 -0.60 -15.25 8.18
C ARG A 70 -1.39 -16.46 8.65
N VAL A 71 -2.09 -16.34 9.79
CA VAL A 71 -3.00 -17.38 10.31
C VAL A 71 -4.19 -17.65 9.38
N TYR A 72 -4.52 -16.70 8.50
CA TYR A 72 -5.57 -16.80 7.50
C TYR A 72 -5.02 -17.04 6.08
N GLY A 73 -3.72 -17.33 5.93
CA GLY A 73 -3.05 -17.48 4.64
C GLY A 73 -2.71 -16.14 3.96
N GLY A 74 -2.79 -15.03 4.69
CA GLY A 74 -2.35 -13.71 4.24
C GLY A 74 -0.90 -13.40 4.64
N GLU A 75 -0.63 -12.12 4.80
CA GLU A 75 0.71 -11.59 5.07
C GLU A 75 0.77 -10.89 6.43
N ASP A 76 1.96 -10.54 6.90
CA ASP A 76 2.09 -9.61 8.01
C ASP A 76 1.77 -8.20 7.51
N VAL A 77 0.59 -7.69 7.90
CA VAL A 77 0.06 -6.40 7.45
C VAL A 77 0.38 -5.35 8.51
N ILE A 78 1.14 -4.33 8.15
CA ILE A 78 1.49 -3.23 9.05
C ILE A 78 0.46 -2.10 8.97
N ASP A 79 0.43 -1.23 9.98
CA ASP A 79 -0.43 -0.04 9.92
C ASP A 79 0.18 1.05 9.02
N ILE A 80 -0.69 1.82 8.36
CA ILE A 80 -0.26 2.90 7.46
C ILE A 80 0.46 4.05 8.19
N GLY A 81 0.23 4.24 9.50
CA GLY A 81 0.94 5.20 10.33
C GLY A 81 2.44 4.90 10.45
N SER A 82 2.81 3.62 10.49
CA SER A 82 4.21 3.16 10.46
C SER A 82 4.91 3.49 9.13
N ILE A 83 4.16 3.50 8.01
CA ILE A 83 4.65 3.85 6.68
C ILE A 83 4.70 5.36 6.47
N ALA A 84 3.73 6.11 7.01
CA ALA A 84 3.64 7.57 6.91
C ALA A 84 4.94 8.28 7.30
N ASN A 85 5.62 7.74 8.32
CA ASN A 85 6.87 8.27 8.88
C ASN A 85 8.13 7.53 8.40
N TYR A 86 8.03 6.72 7.34
CA TYR A 86 9.18 5.97 6.83
C TYR A 86 10.18 6.91 6.14
N ASP A 87 11.29 7.22 6.82
CA ASP A 87 12.28 8.19 6.33
C ASP A 87 13.38 7.56 5.45
N ALA A 88 13.60 6.24 5.53
CA ALA A 88 14.71 5.58 4.84
C ALA A 88 14.61 5.63 3.30
N ALA A 89 13.40 5.51 2.74
CA ALA A 89 13.18 5.51 1.29
C ALA A 89 12.01 6.41 0.87
N VAL A 90 11.88 6.68 -0.44
CA VAL A 90 10.63 7.15 -1.02
C VAL A 90 9.64 5.99 -0.98
N VAL A 91 8.38 6.26 -0.63
CA VAL A 91 7.33 5.24 -0.61
C VAL A 91 6.49 5.33 -1.87
N ASP A 92 6.42 4.24 -2.64
CA ASP A 92 5.45 4.07 -3.71
C ASP A 92 4.27 3.24 -3.21
N ILE A 93 3.05 3.60 -3.59
CA ILE A 93 1.84 2.98 -3.05
C ILE A 93 0.99 2.42 -4.18
N ILE A 94 0.56 1.16 -4.02
CA ILE A 94 -0.52 0.58 -4.80
C ILE A 94 -1.68 0.33 -3.84
N ALA A 95 -2.74 1.12 -3.96
CA ALA A 95 -3.96 0.91 -3.22
C ALA A 95 -4.73 -0.29 -3.81
N VAL A 96 -5.05 -1.29 -2.99
CA VAL A 96 -5.64 -2.58 -3.42
C VAL A 96 -6.84 -2.98 -2.58
N GLY A 97 -7.76 -3.74 -3.18
CA GLY A 97 -8.86 -4.41 -2.46
C GLY A 97 -10.14 -4.52 -3.29
N GLY A 98 -11.06 -5.35 -2.80
CA GLY A 98 -12.32 -5.64 -3.50
C GLY A 98 -13.34 -4.49 -3.38
N GLN A 99 -13.53 -3.98 -2.17
CA GLN A 99 -14.35 -2.80 -1.90
C GLN A 99 -13.60 -1.88 -0.95
N ILE A 100 -13.02 -0.83 -1.52
CA ILE A 100 -12.23 0.15 -0.78
C ILE A 100 -12.92 1.53 -0.68
N ILE A 101 -14.00 1.74 -1.45
CA ILE A 101 -14.77 2.99 -1.51
C ILE A 101 -16.28 2.70 -1.38
N PRO A 102 -17.06 3.49 -0.61
CA PRO A 102 -16.60 4.35 0.48
C PRO A 102 -16.26 3.50 1.72
N CYS A 103 -15.25 3.92 2.49
CA CYS A 103 -14.96 3.31 3.80
C CYS A 103 -14.29 4.35 4.70
N SER A 104 -14.95 4.73 5.79
CA SER A 104 -14.34 5.63 6.77
C SER A 104 -13.32 4.90 7.63
N PHE A 105 -12.40 5.64 8.26
CA PHE A 105 -11.48 5.10 9.26
C PHE A 105 -12.22 4.33 10.37
N SER A 106 -13.33 4.88 10.88
CA SER A 106 -14.14 4.23 11.92
C SER A 106 -14.83 2.96 11.42
N GLY A 107 -15.21 2.90 10.14
CA GLY A 107 -15.75 1.71 9.51
C GLY A 107 -14.72 0.59 9.42
N ALA A 108 -13.54 0.90 8.88
CA ALA A 108 -12.42 -0.05 8.79
C ALA A 108 -12.01 -0.57 10.17
N ALA A 109 -11.86 0.33 11.15
CA ALA A 109 -11.50 -0.03 12.52
C ALA A 109 -12.48 -1.03 13.16
N LYS A 110 -13.79 -0.83 13.00
CA LYS A 110 -14.81 -1.76 13.52
C LYS A 110 -14.71 -3.15 12.90
N MET A 111 -14.36 -3.23 11.62
CA MET A 111 -14.23 -4.50 10.91
C MET A 111 -12.96 -5.24 11.33
N ILE A 112 -11.83 -4.53 11.43
CA ILE A 112 -10.52 -5.10 11.75
C ILE A 112 -10.44 -5.50 13.23
N LEU A 113 -10.90 -4.64 14.15
CA LEU A 113 -10.78 -4.86 15.60
C LEU A 113 -11.93 -5.67 16.19
N LYS A 114 -12.76 -6.31 15.35
CA LYS A 114 -13.87 -7.12 15.82
C LYS A 114 -13.36 -8.27 16.70
N GLY A 115 -13.76 -8.27 17.97
CA GLY A 115 -13.34 -9.29 18.93
C GLY A 115 -12.01 -9.01 19.65
N ALA A 116 -11.34 -7.89 19.35
CA ALA A 116 -10.19 -7.44 20.14
C ALA A 116 -10.65 -6.97 21.53
N THR A 117 -9.80 -7.12 22.54
CA THR A 117 -10.03 -6.51 23.85
C THR A 117 -9.97 -4.98 23.75
N PRO A 118 -10.63 -4.22 24.64
CA PRO A 118 -10.58 -2.75 24.62
C PRO A 118 -9.14 -2.19 24.65
N GLU A 119 -8.24 -2.85 25.37
CA GLU A 119 -6.83 -2.46 25.48
C GLU A 119 -6.10 -2.62 24.16
N LEU A 120 -6.23 -3.79 23.52
CA LEU A 120 -5.61 -4.06 22.22
C LEU A 120 -6.18 -3.14 21.14
N ALA A 121 -7.50 -2.95 21.14
CA ALA A 121 -8.17 -2.05 20.21
C ALA A 121 -7.66 -0.61 20.33
N ARG A 122 -7.58 -0.07 21.55
CA ARG A 122 -7.06 1.28 21.80
C ARG A 122 -5.62 1.43 21.34
N SER A 123 -4.74 0.53 21.75
CA SER A 123 -3.34 0.61 21.36
C SER A 123 -3.14 0.46 19.85
N ALA A 124 -3.93 -0.38 19.18
CA ALA A 124 -3.90 -0.52 17.72
C ALA A 124 -4.37 0.76 17.01
N LEU A 125 -5.42 1.41 17.51
CA LEU A 125 -5.91 2.69 16.99
C LEU A 125 -4.88 3.81 17.17
N GLU A 126 -4.20 3.86 18.31
CA GLU A 126 -3.14 4.84 18.59
C GLU A 126 -1.97 4.69 17.61
N ARG A 127 -1.48 3.47 17.41
CA ARG A 127 -0.40 3.20 16.44
C ARG A 127 -0.80 3.55 15.01
N ALA A 128 -1.99 3.10 14.60
CA ALA A 128 -2.52 3.35 13.26
C ALA A 128 -2.61 4.83 12.89
N GLN A 129 -2.77 5.72 13.87
CA GLN A 129 -2.91 7.15 13.68
C GLN A 129 -1.60 7.91 13.90
N ALA A 130 -0.55 7.26 14.41
CA ALA A 130 0.67 7.91 14.80
C ALA A 130 1.36 8.57 13.59
N GLY A 131 1.47 9.90 13.63
CA GLY A 131 2.10 10.71 12.58
C GLY A 131 1.29 10.87 11.28
N LEU A 132 0.02 10.47 11.28
CA LEU A 132 -0.92 10.82 10.20
C LEU A 132 -1.62 12.15 10.49
N PRO A 133 -1.98 12.93 9.45
CA PRO A 133 -2.73 14.16 9.63
C PRO A 133 -4.17 13.89 10.10
N LYS A 134 -4.83 14.92 10.64
CA LYS A 134 -6.25 14.80 11.05
C LYS A 134 -7.17 14.40 9.88
N SER A 135 -6.85 14.82 8.65
CA SER A 135 -7.60 14.49 7.44
C SER A 135 -7.72 12.99 7.19
N PHE A 136 -6.76 12.18 7.65
CA PHE A 136 -6.83 10.73 7.57
C PHE A 136 -8.07 10.13 8.28
N ARG A 137 -8.51 10.74 9.39
CA ARG A 137 -9.69 10.27 10.14
C ARG A 137 -11.00 10.82 9.60
N GLU A 138 -10.92 11.95 8.90
CA GLU A 138 -12.07 12.72 8.42
C GLU A 138 -12.41 12.40 6.97
N THR A 139 -11.52 11.71 6.24
CA THR A 139 -11.76 11.29 4.86
C THR A 139 -12.95 10.33 4.74
N ALA A 140 -13.70 10.50 3.66
CA ALA A 140 -14.79 9.60 3.29
C ALA A 140 -14.30 8.20 2.89
N THR A 141 -13.02 8.08 2.50
CA THR A 141 -12.44 6.85 1.96
C THR A 141 -11.00 6.69 2.41
N VAL A 142 -10.80 5.99 3.53
CA VAL A 142 -9.50 5.79 4.17
C VAL A 142 -8.54 4.96 3.32
N TYR A 143 -9.05 4.12 2.42
CA TYR A 143 -8.23 3.29 1.54
C TYR A 143 -7.78 3.97 0.24
N VAL A 144 -8.13 5.24 0.02
CA VAL A 144 -7.56 6.05 -1.05
C VAL A 144 -6.52 6.97 -0.42
N PRO A 145 -5.22 6.63 -0.53
CA PRO A 145 -4.17 7.35 0.18
C PRO A 145 -3.97 8.75 -0.40
N GLU A 146 -3.84 9.73 0.48
CA GLU A 146 -3.49 11.11 0.10
C GLU A 146 -1.98 11.33 0.23
N ARG A 147 -1.42 12.13 -0.67
CA ARG A 147 0.02 12.47 -0.62
C ARG A 147 0.43 13.11 0.71
N SER A 148 -0.48 13.84 1.34
CA SER A 148 -0.28 14.54 2.63
C SER A 148 -0.05 13.59 3.82
N TRP A 149 -0.32 12.29 3.67
CA TRP A 149 -0.16 11.31 4.75
C TRP A 149 1.29 10.86 4.90
N PHE A 150 2.15 11.11 3.92
CA PHE A 150 3.50 10.56 3.87
C PHE A 150 4.54 11.66 3.85
N ARG A 151 5.66 11.44 4.54
CA ARG A 151 6.82 12.36 4.48
C ARG A 151 7.43 12.42 3.08
N ARG A 152 7.62 11.26 2.45
CA ARG A 152 8.18 11.13 1.10
C ARG A 152 7.43 10.06 0.31
N VAL A 153 6.50 10.48 -0.54
CA VAL A 153 5.72 9.57 -1.40
C VAL A 153 5.99 9.84 -2.87
N GLY A 154 6.26 8.78 -3.62
CA GLY A 154 6.46 8.79 -5.06
C GLY A 154 5.14 8.61 -5.80
N ALA A 155 4.99 7.46 -6.46
CA ALA A 155 3.80 7.07 -7.16
C ALA A 155 2.69 6.62 -6.19
N ILE A 156 1.45 6.99 -6.51
CA ILE A 156 0.25 6.44 -5.89
C ILE A 156 -0.62 5.90 -7.02
N ILE A 157 -0.83 4.59 -7.02
CA ILE A 157 -1.66 3.88 -7.99
C ILE A 157 -2.87 3.33 -7.23
N VAL A 158 -4.08 3.56 -7.75
CA VAL A 158 -5.30 2.99 -7.16
C VAL A 158 -5.80 1.88 -8.07
N ASN A 159 -5.70 0.63 -7.58
CA ASN A 159 -6.11 -0.57 -8.31
C ASN A 159 -7.09 -1.39 -7.45
N ALA A 160 -8.36 -1.04 -7.54
CA ALA A 160 -9.43 -1.66 -6.75
C ALA A 160 -10.59 -2.13 -7.61
N ALA A 161 -11.21 -3.23 -7.21
CA ALA A 161 -12.23 -3.93 -7.99
C ALA A 161 -13.67 -3.51 -7.65
N GLY A 162 -13.89 -2.42 -6.91
CA GLY A 162 -15.24 -2.00 -6.50
C GLY A 162 -15.29 -0.65 -5.77
N GLY A 163 -16.46 -0.01 -5.82
CA GLY A 163 -16.73 1.26 -5.13
C GLY A 163 -17.43 2.36 -5.92
N CYS A 164 -17.94 2.08 -7.13
CA CYS A 164 -18.81 3.03 -7.82
C CYS A 164 -20.10 3.24 -7.02
N SER A 165 -20.32 4.46 -6.50
CA SER A 165 -21.69 4.91 -6.25
C SER A 165 -22.39 5.02 -7.59
N VAL A 166 -23.27 4.08 -7.91
CA VAL A 166 -24.26 4.28 -8.97
C VAL A 166 -25.23 5.32 -8.45
N ARG A 167 -25.07 6.58 -8.86
CA ARG A 167 -26.12 7.58 -8.62
C ARG A 167 -27.37 7.07 -9.32
N SER A 168 -28.44 6.77 -8.59
CA SER A 168 -29.75 6.63 -9.23
C SER A 168 -30.06 7.99 -9.85
N GLN A 169 -30.21 8.05 -11.17
CA GLN A 169 -30.87 9.19 -11.78
C GLN A 169 -32.32 9.13 -11.30
N SER A 170 -32.72 10.08 -10.47
CA SER A 170 -34.11 10.40 -10.16
C SER A 170 -34.39 11.81 -10.63
#